data_AF-A0A8I1XXQ5-F1
#
_entry.id   AF-A0A8I1XXQ5-F1
#
_cell.length_a   1.000
_cell.length_b   1.000
_cell.length_c   1.000
_cell.angle_alpha   90.00
_cell.angle_beta   90.00
_cell.angle_gamma   90.00
#
_symmetry.space_group_name_H-M   'P 1'
#
loop_
_entity.id
_entity.type
_entity.pdbx_description
1 polymer ?
#
loop_
_entity_poly.entity_id
_entity_poly.type
_entity_poly.pdbx_seq_one_letter_code
_entity_poly.pdbx_strand_id
1 'polypeptide(L)' 'MLNLRNPVTPFGWKIKEKLVERQMDQRTFCDTYHIPASRLSNLIHGTRKAKKYRVQVCQLLGIEE' A
#
# COMPACT_ATOMS: atom_id res chain seq x y z
N MET A 1 -4.48 -25.55 -7.63
CA MET A 1 -3.49 -24.51 -7.26
C MET A 1 -4.12 -23.58 -6.24
N LEU A 2 -3.68 -23.59 -4.98
CA LEU A 2 -4.14 -22.64 -3.98
C LEU A 2 -3.57 -21.26 -4.34
N ASN A 3 -4.46 -20.29 -4.61
CA ASN A 3 -4.13 -18.88 -4.75
C ASN A 3 -3.56 -18.36 -3.42
N LEU A 4 -2.27 -18.59 -3.18
CA LEU A 4 -1.54 -18.06 -2.02
C LEU A 4 -1.28 -16.57 -2.27
N ARG A 5 -2.34 -15.75 -2.22
CA ARG A 5 -2.19 -14.32 -2.00
C ARG A 5 -1.52 -14.19 -0.64
N ASN A 6 -0.29 -13.68 -0.62
CA ASN A 6 0.42 -13.42 0.62
C ASN A 6 -0.49 -12.64 1.58
N PRO A 7 -0.46 -12.92 2.90
CA PRO A 7 -1.28 -12.21 3.85
C PRO A 7 -0.96 -10.71 3.83
N VAL A 8 -1.90 -9.90 4.29
CA VAL A 8 -1.68 -8.46 4.49
C VAL A 8 -0.74 -8.30 5.67
N THR A 9 0.36 -7.57 5.49
CA THR A 9 1.34 -7.30 6.54
C THR A 9 0.82 -6.25 7.53
N PRO A 10 1.41 -6.11 8.72
CA PRO A 10 1.07 -5.02 9.64
C PRO A 10 1.19 -3.63 8.99
N PHE A 11 2.20 -3.42 8.15
CA PHE A 11 2.33 -2.19 7.36
C PHE A 11 1.23 -2.05 6.30
N GLY A 12 0.85 -3.15 5.65
CA GLY A 12 -0.26 -3.18 4.72
C GLY A 12 -1.61 -2.84 5.36
N TRP A 13 -1.82 -3.23 6.61
CA TRP A 13 -2.99 -2.82 7.39
C TRP A 13 -2.98 -1.33 7.69
N LYS A 14 -1.85 -0.77 8.14
CA LYS A 14 -1.71 0.69 8.31
C LYS A 14 -2.04 1.48 7.04
N ILE A 15 -1.59 1.01 5.88
CA ILE A 15 -1.96 1.61 4.58
C ILE A 15 -3.47 1.59 4.40
N LYS A 16 -4.11 0.43 4.60
CA LYS A 16 -5.57 0.29 4.41
C LYS A 16 -6.36 1.16 5.38
N GLU A 17 -5.96 1.22 6.65
CA GLU A 17 -6.57 2.09 7.65
C GLU A 17 -6.53 3.56 7.23
N LYS A 18 -5.36 4.07 6.81
CA LYS A 18 -5.23 5.46 6.32
C LYS A 18 -6.05 5.76 5.06
N LEU A 19 -6.21 4.77 4.18
CA LEU A 19 -7.07 4.91 3.01
C LEU A 19 -8.55 4.98 3.41
N VAL A 20 -8.98 4.16 4.37
CA VAL A 20 -10.35 4.18 4.90
C VAL A 20 -10.64 5.50 5.63
N GLU A 21 -9.72 5.99 6.48
CA GLU A 21 -9.83 7.29 7.14
C GLU A 21 -10.06 8.44 6.13
N ARG A 22 -9.48 8.31 4.93
CA ARG A 22 -9.58 9.28 3.83
C ARG A 22 -10.75 9.01 2.87
N GLN A 23 -11.56 7.99 3.12
CA GLN A 23 -12.63 7.53 2.22
C GLN A 23 -12.12 7.31 0.78
N MET A 24 -10.91 6.77 0.65
CA MET A 24 -10.23 6.59 -0.63
C MET A 24 -9.92 5.13 -0.86
N ASP A 25 -10.31 4.58 -2.02
CA ASP A 25 -9.90 3.21 -2.38
C ASP A 25 -8.46 3.15 -2.93
N GLN A 26 -7.90 1.94 -3.01
CA GLN A 26 -6.52 1.73 -3.48
C GLN A 26 -6.29 2.13 -4.94
N ARG A 27 -7.30 1.98 -5.81
CA ARG A 27 -7.20 2.32 -7.23
C ARG A 27 -7.13 3.83 -7.39
N THR A 28 -8.08 4.53 -6.78
CA THR A 28 -8.13 5.99 -6.72
C THR A 28 -6.84 6.56 -6.14
N PHE A 29 -6.32 6.00 -5.05
CA PHE A 29 -5.03 6.40 -4.48
C PHE A 29 -3.87 6.21 -5.45
N CYS A 30 -3.79 5.06 -6.12
CA CYS A 30 -2.74 4.76 -7.10
C CYS A 30 -2.79 5.72 -8.29
N ASP A 31 -3.99 5.95 -8.84
CA ASP A 31 -4.20 6.81 -10.00
C ASP A 31 -3.86 8.27 -9.65
N THR A 32 -4.32 8.75 -8.49
CA THR A 32 -4.11 10.13 -7.99
C THR A 32 -2.64 10.47 -7.81
N TYR A 33 -1.84 9.55 -7.26
CA TYR A 33 -0.42 9.79 -6.94
C TYR A 33 0.56 9.09 -7.89
N HIS A 34 0.06 8.57 -9.00
CA HIS A 34 0.83 7.85 -10.03
C HIS A 34 1.69 6.72 -9.45
N ILE A 35 1.14 5.99 -8.48
CA ILE A 35 1.76 4.82 -7.87
C ILE A 35 1.29 3.59 -8.66
N PRO A 36 2.17 2.77 -9.23
CA PRO A 36 1.74 1.55 -9.87
C PRO A 36 1.05 0.63 -8.87
N ALA A 37 -0.17 0.17 -9.17
CA ALA A 37 -0.95 -0.69 -8.27
C ALA A 37 -0.17 -1.94 -7.80
N SER A 38 0.68 -2.49 -8.67
CA SER A 38 1.57 -3.60 -8.32
C SER A 38 2.58 -3.24 -7.22
N ARG A 39 3.03 -1.99 -7.14
CA ARG A 39 3.94 -1.51 -6.09
C ARG A 39 3.21 -1.33 -4.76
N LEU A 40 2.01 -0.76 -4.78
CA LEU A 40 1.18 -0.70 -3.58
C LEU A 40 0.85 -2.11 -3.06
N SER A 41 0.46 -3.03 -3.94
CA SER A 41 0.22 -4.43 -3.60
C SER A 41 1.47 -5.09 -2.98
N ASN A 42 2.66 -4.84 -3.53
CA ASN A 42 3.90 -5.36 -2.95
C ASN A 42 4.17 -4.84 -1.53
N LEU A 43 3.80 -3.58 -1.25
CA LEU A 43 3.91 -3.00 0.09
C LEU A 43 2.88 -3.60 1.06
N ILE A 44 1.64 -3.77 0.60
CA ILE A 44 0.55 -4.35 1.41
C ILE A 44 0.89 -5.78 1.83
N HIS A 45 1.42 -6.57 0.90
CA HIS A 45 1.66 -8.01 1.07
C HIS A 45 3.12 -8.37 1.38
N GLY A 46 4.02 -7.38 1.48
CA GLY A 46 5.43 -7.59 1.84
C GLY A 46 6.26 -8.38 0.82
N THR A 47 5.79 -8.54 -0.42
CA THR A 47 6.41 -9.43 -1.42
C THR A 47 7.69 -8.87 -2.04
N ARG A 48 7.90 -7.55 -2.02
CA ARG A 48 9.13 -6.89 -2.48
C ARG A 48 9.43 -5.64 -1.67
N LYS A 49 10.72 -5.40 -1.38
CA LYS A 49 11.21 -4.17 -0.75
C LYS A 49 11.17 -3.00 -1.74
N ALA A 50 10.01 -2.40 -1.92
CA ALA A 50 9.82 -1.23 -2.78
C ALA A 50 10.20 0.07 -2.05
N LYS A 51 11.48 0.23 -1.64
CA LYS A 51 11.95 1.33 -0.77
C LYS A 51 11.48 2.73 -1.20
N LYS A 52 11.67 3.10 -2.48
CA LYS A 52 11.21 4.40 -3.03
C LYS A 52 9.71 4.63 -2.81
N TYR A 53 8.89 3.64 -3.18
CA TYR A 53 7.44 3.74 -3.05
C TYR A 53 6.97 3.65 -1.60
N ARG A 54 7.71 2.96 -0.74
CA ARG A 54 7.43 2.91 0.69
C ARG A 54 7.52 4.29 1.31
N VAL A 55 8.62 5.01 1.08
CA VAL A 55 8.79 6.39 1.55
C VAL A 55 7.69 7.29 1.01
N GLN A 56 7.41 7.21 -0.29
CA GLN A 56 6.35 7.99 -0.92
C GLN A 56 4.97 7.71 -0.30
N VAL A 57 4.61 6.44 -0.11
CA VAL A 57 3.32 6.06 0.49
C VAL A 57 3.22 6.50 1.94
N CYS A 58 4.29 6.38 2.72
CA CYS A 58 4.34 6.87 4.11
C CYS A 58 4.11 8.38 4.17
N GLN A 59 4.77 9.15 3.31
CA GLN A 59 4.60 10.61 3.24
C GLN A 59 3.17 11.00 2.83
N LEU A 60 2.61 10.35 1.80
CA LEU A 60 1.27 10.66 1.30
C LEU A 60 0.16 10.32 2.31
N LEU A 61 0.31 9.22 3.03
CA LEU A 61 -0.67 8.72 4.00
C LEU A 61 -0.42 9.21 5.43
N GLY A 62 0.71 9.86 5.71
CA GLY A 62 1.10 10.29 7.05
C GLY A 62 1.37 9.12 8.00
N ILE A 63 2.05 8.08 7.50
CA ILE A 63 2.46 6.92 8.30
C ILE A 63 3.90 7.14 8.77
N GLU A 64 4.09 7.19 10.09
CA GLU A 64 5.43 7.20 10.70
C GLU A 64 6.09 5.82 10.56
N GLU A 65 7.34 5.80 10.09
CA GLU A 65 8.17 4.60 9.92
C GLU A 65 9.17 4.42 11.06
#